data_AF-A0A812R9E6-F1
#
_entry.id   AF-A0A812R9E6-F1
#
_cell.length_a   1.000
_cell.length_b   1.000
_cell.length_c   1.000
_cell.angle_alpha   90.00
_cell.angle_beta   90.00
_cell.angle_gamma   90.00
#
_symmetry.space_group_name_H-M   'P 1'
#
loop_
_entity.id
_entity.type
_entity.pdbx_description
1 polymer ?
#
loop_
_entity_poly.entity_id
_entity_poly.type
_entity_poly.pdbx_seq_one_letter_code
_entity_poly.pdbx_strand_id
1 'polypeptide(L)'
;MGSSHAPAVSGTAIEPQQSEHEAKAPENPAAAGLLHKSMTAANWWRLLPLEPAKFTRVVVFDTETSGFSNDDEILEIGAIELEVQPPSLQSPPSNYSTLSSTGVSFHSLLRPTRRINSKASEVNGLCENLLTAAAPRKRALQNFLRFISGSKASSEEPLVLEQTALIAHNAAFDMRMLSNDLQRCGLHHCSSRLRQHLFCSAEAFGALRPSSPRDLTTATCSV
;
A
#
# COMPACT_ATOMS: atom_id res chain seq x y z
N MET A 1 -61.55 -11.04 31.49
CA MET A 1 -62.91 -10.61 31.05
C MET A 1 -62.86 -9.09 31.02
N GLY A 2 -62.56 -8.44 29.89
CA GLY A 2 -63.49 -8.10 28.80
C GLY A 2 -64.35 -6.89 29.22
N SER A 3 -64.47 -5.76 28.55
CA SER A 3 -64.22 -5.39 27.15
C SER A 3 -64.21 -3.85 26.99
N SER A 4 -63.53 -3.40 25.94
CA SER A 4 -63.58 -2.17 25.15
C SER A 4 -64.56 -1.02 25.47
N HIS A 5 -64.08 0.22 25.31
CA HIS A 5 -64.48 1.12 24.21
C HIS A 5 -63.60 2.40 24.18
N ALA A 6 -63.09 2.74 23.00
CA ALA A 6 -62.67 4.09 22.59
C ALA A 6 -63.78 4.64 21.66
N PRO A 7 -63.88 5.97 21.38
CA PRO A 7 -62.99 6.57 20.38
C PRO A 7 -62.69 8.09 20.48
N ALA A 8 -61.67 8.49 19.71
CA ALA A 8 -61.47 9.73 18.94
C ALA A 8 -61.38 11.12 19.64
N VAL A 9 -60.72 12.16 19.13
CA VAL A 9 -59.71 12.51 18.09
C VAL A 9 -59.46 14.01 18.33
N SER A 10 -58.20 14.48 18.32
CA SER A 10 -57.77 15.85 17.93
C SER A 10 -56.27 15.96 18.26
N GLY A 11 -55.32 16.12 17.35
CA GLY A 11 -55.40 16.71 16.03
C GLY A 11 -54.48 17.94 15.99
N THR A 12 -53.16 17.73 15.97
CA THR A 12 -52.19 18.67 15.38
C THR A 12 -50.92 17.89 15.07
N ALA A 13 -50.75 17.59 13.78
CA ALA A 13 -49.54 17.04 13.21
C ALA A 13 -48.44 18.11 13.22
N ILE A 14 -47.27 17.77 13.76
CA ILE A 14 -46.05 18.54 13.57
C ILE A 14 -45.37 17.93 12.34
N GLU A 15 -45.47 18.62 11.20
CA GLU A 15 -44.64 18.35 10.04
C GLU A 15 -43.18 18.70 10.37
N PRO A 16 -42.20 17.80 10.19
CA PRO A 16 -40.81 18.22 10.09
C PRO A 16 -40.59 18.73 8.67
N GLN A 17 -40.44 20.05 8.55
CA GLN A 17 -39.98 20.68 7.31
C GLN A 17 -38.63 20.10 6.89
N GLN A 18 -38.60 19.47 5.72
CA GLN A 18 -37.38 19.22 4.98
C GLN A 18 -36.88 20.56 4.44
N SER A 19 -35.94 21.19 5.14
CA SER A 19 -35.12 22.26 4.55
C SER A 19 -33.86 21.61 3.99
N GLU A 20 -33.89 21.33 2.69
CA GLU A 20 -32.70 21.06 1.89
C GLU A 20 -31.82 22.32 1.88
N HIS A 21 -30.92 22.44 2.86
CA HIS A 21 -29.78 23.34 2.76
C HIS A 21 -28.67 22.60 2.02
N GLU A 22 -28.79 22.60 0.71
CA GLU A 22 -27.73 22.28 -0.23
C GLU A 22 -26.57 23.27 0.02
N ALA A 23 -25.51 22.78 0.67
CA ALA A 23 -24.29 23.54 0.87
C ALA A 23 -23.60 23.75 -0.48
N LYS A 24 -23.97 24.85 -1.16
CA LYS A 24 -23.33 25.30 -2.39
C LYS A 24 -21.85 25.57 -2.11
N ALA A 25 -20.99 24.71 -2.64
CA ALA A 25 -19.54 24.90 -2.63
C ALA A 25 -19.19 26.26 -3.27
N PRO A 26 -18.20 27.01 -2.76
CA PRO A 26 -17.79 28.25 -3.39
C PRO A 26 -17.18 27.97 -4.76
N GLU A 27 -17.94 28.26 -5.82
CA GLU A 27 -17.47 28.34 -7.20
C GLU A 27 -16.52 29.52 -7.34
N ASN A 28 -15.24 29.32 -7.00
CA ASN A 28 -14.17 30.18 -7.47
C ASN A 28 -13.35 29.43 -8.55
N PRO A 29 -13.66 29.63 -9.84
CA PRO A 29 -13.01 28.92 -10.94
C PRO A 29 -11.52 29.27 -11.09
N ALA A 30 -11.03 30.34 -10.45
CA ALA A 30 -9.62 30.70 -10.46
C ALA A 30 -8.75 29.85 -9.51
N ALA A 31 -9.33 29.27 -8.46
CA ALA A 31 -8.60 28.43 -7.51
C ALA A 31 -8.46 26.97 -8.00
N ALA A 32 -9.46 26.45 -8.72
CA ALA A 32 -9.38 25.15 -9.40
C ALA A 32 -8.40 25.17 -10.59
N GLY A 33 -8.25 26.33 -11.25
CA GLY A 33 -7.36 26.53 -12.39
C GLY A 33 -5.86 26.53 -12.06
N LEU A 34 -5.47 26.63 -10.78
CA LEU A 34 -4.06 26.63 -10.38
C LEU A 34 -3.50 25.24 -10.05
N LEU A 35 -4.36 24.27 -9.72
CA LEU A 35 -3.99 22.86 -9.52
C LEU A 35 -4.09 22.02 -10.80
N HIS A 36 -4.76 22.55 -11.82
CA HIS A 36 -4.88 21.92 -13.14
C HIS A 36 -3.77 22.34 -14.12
N LYS A 37 -2.63 22.84 -13.62
CA LYS A 37 -1.42 22.99 -14.42
C LYS A 37 -0.89 21.60 -14.77
N SER A 38 -1.45 21.04 -15.85
CA SER A 38 -0.74 20.23 -16.81
C SER A 38 0.23 19.22 -16.17
N MET A 39 -0.31 18.16 -15.57
CA MET A 39 0.36 16.86 -15.61
C MET A 39 0.31 16.37 -17.06
N THR A 40 1.08 17.01 -17.94
CA THR A 40 1.38 16.44 -19.24
C THR A 40 2.07 15.10 -19.00
N ALA A 41 1.92 14.18 -19.95
CA ALA A 41 2.67 12.93 -20.07
C ALA A 41 4.21 13.09 -20.04
N ALA A 42 4.74 14.30 -19.78
CA ALA A 42 6.14 14.62 -19.66
C ALA A 42 6.72 14.43 -18.25
N ASN A 43 5.92 14.06 -17.23
CA ASN A 43 6.37 13.96 -15.83
C ASN A 43 6.04 12.63 -15.12
N TRP A 44 5.59 11.60 -15.84
CA TRP A 44 5.27 10.30 -15.23
C TRP A 44 6.51 9.60 -14.63
N TRP A 45 7.71 9.95 -15.11
CA TRP A 45 8.99 9.50 -14.52
C TRP A 45 9.13 9.93 -13.05
N ARG A 46 8.26 10.82 -12.54
CA ARG A 46 8.16 11.18 -11.12
C ARG A 46 7.36 10.19 -10.27
N LEU A 47 6.67 9.22 -10.87
CA LEU A 47 5.78 8.29 -10.15
C LEU A 47 6.39 6.90 -9.94
N LEU A 48 7.44 6.56 -10.69
CA LEU A 48 8.50 5.65 -10.22
C LEU A 48 9.83 6.34 -10.50
N PRO A 49 10.24 7.32 -9.68
CA PRO A 49 11.49 8.02 -9.91
C PRO A 49 12.61 7.17 -9.33
N LEU A 50 13.03 6.17 -10.10
CA LEU A 50 14.46 5.83 -10.12
C LEU A 50 15.13 7.00 -10.83
N GLU A 51 15.20 8.16 -10.16
CA GLU A 51 16.00 9.27 -10.66
C GLU A 51 17.38 8.68 -10.93
N PRO A 52 17.92 8.84 -12.15
CA PRO A 52 19.24 8.32 -12.46
C PRO A 52 20.21 8.75 -11.36
N ALA A 53 20.90 7.77 -10.77
CA ALA A 53 21.82 7.91 -9.63
C ALA A 53 21.23 8.08 -8.21
N LYS A 54 19.94 8.35 -8.02
CA LYS A 54 19.34 8.38 -6.66
C LYS A 54 19.14 6.99 -6.09
N PHE A 55 18.65 6.06 -6.91
CA PHE A 55 18.42 4.68 -6.52
C PHE A 55 19.21 3.77 -7.46
N THR A 56 19.97 2.85 -6.87
CA THR A 56 20.73 1.80 -7.56
C THR A 56 20.13 0.42 -7.28
N ARG A 57 19.29 0.34 -6.24
CA ARG A 57 18.63 -0.88 -5.78
C ARG A 57 17.14 -0.64 -5.63
N VAL A 58 16.35 -1.62 -6.03
CA VAL A 58 14.90 -1.64 -5.88
C VAL A 58 14.51 -2.92 -5.17
N VAL A 59 13.67 -2.80 -4.15
CA VAL A 59 13.01 -3.94 -3.54
C VAL A 59 11.53 -3.85 -3.84
N VAL A 60 11.02 -4.81 -4.61
CA VAL A 60 9.58 -4.97 -4.80
C VAL A 60 9.08 -5.93 -3.73
N PHE A 61 8.05 -5.56 -3.00
CA PHE A 61 7.47 -6.42 -1.96
C PHE A 61 5.94 -6.38 -1.98
N ASP A 62 5.37 -7.41 -1.40
CA ASP A 62 3.94 -7.60 -1.22
C ASP A 62 3.66 -8.26 0.12
N THR A 63 2.46 -8.04 0.67
CA THR A 63 2.07 -8.58 1.97
C THR A 63 0.75 -9.34 1.91
N GLU A 64 0.74 -10.54 2.47
CA GLU A 64 -0.50 -11.24 2.79
C GLU A 64 -0.88 -10.98 4.24
N THR A 65 -2.17 -10.82 4.47
CA THR A 65 -2.68 -10.29 5.73
C THR A 65 -3.83 -11.13 6.26
N SER A 66 -4.13 -10.98 7.56
CA SER A 66 -5.28 -11.65 8.17
C SER A 66 -6.63 -11.07 7.74
N GLY A 67 -6.63 -9.96 7.00
CA GLY A 67 -7.79 -9.17 6.57
C GLY A 67 -7.37 -7.75 6.18
N PHE A 68 -8.34 -6.87 5.93
CA PHE A 68 -8.08 -5.52 5.38
C PHE A 68 -8.16 -4.37 6.41
N SER A 69 -8.55 -4.66 7.65
CA SER A 69 -8.76 -3.67 8.70
C SER A 69 -7.44 -3.15 9.29
N ASN A 70 -7.50 -2.09 10.10
CA ASN A 70 -6.31 -1.58 10.80
C ASN A 70 -5.80 -2.55 11.87
N ASP A 71 -6.68 -3.41 12.39
CA ASP A 71 -6.35 -4.38 13.43
C ASP A 71 -5.81 -5.70 12.87
N ASP A 72 -5.87 -5.89 11.55
CA ASP A 72 -5.29 -7.05 10.90
C ASP A 72 -3.75 -7.01 10.96
N GLU A 73 -3.18 -8.19 10.79
CA GLU A 73 -1.74 -8.45 10.90
C GLU A 73 -1.19 -8.93 9.57
N ILE A 74 0.12 -8.73 9.37
CA ILE A 74 0.82 -9.39 8.27
C ILE A 74 1.02 -10.86 8.65
N LEU A 75 0.74 -11.73 7.69
CA LEU A 75 0.93 -13.18 7.76
C LEU A 75 2.09 -13.65 6.87
N GLU A 76 2.36 -12.94 5.77
CA GLU A 76 3.46 -13.21 4.85
C GLU A 76 4.05 -11.91 4.32
N ILE A 77 5.37 -11.90 4.14
CA ILE A 77 6.08 -10.88 3.38
C ILE A 77 6.89 -11.59 2.29
N GLY A 78 6.59 -11.29 1.04
CA GLY A 78 7.39 -11.66 -0.12
C GLY A 78 8.10 -10.44 -0.68
N ALA A 79 9.37 -10.57 -1.03
CA ALA A 79 10.10 -9.49 -1.69
C ALA A 79 11.18 -10.01 -2.64
N ILE A 80 11.46 -9.25 -3.68
CA ILE A 80 12.55 -9.49 -4.62
C ILE A 80 13.42 -8.25 -4.76
N GLU A 81 14.70 -8.47 -5.00
CA GLU A 81 15.65 -7.41 -5.27
C GLU A 81 15.89 -7.27 -6.78
N LEU A 82 15.85 -6.04 -7.24
CA LEU A 82 16.18 -5.62 -8.59
C LEU A 82 17.29 -4.57 -8.52
N GLU A 83 18.18 -4.59 -9.49
CA GLU A 83 19.20 -3.55 -9.69
C GLU A 83 18.72 -2.57 -10.77
N VAL A 84 19.07 -1.29 -10.59
CA VAL A 84 18.77 -0.25 -11.57
C VAL A 84 19.90 -0.20 -12.59
N GLN A 85 19.59 -0.53 -13.83
CA GLN A 85 20.51 -0.40 -14.94
C GLN A 85 20.39 1.01 -15.54
N PRO A 86 21.52 1.70 -15.79
CA PRO A 86 21.48 2.99 -16.46
C PRO A 86 20.90 2.84 -17.87
N PRO A 87 20.34 3.92 -18.45
CA PRO A 87 19.89 3.91 -19.83
C PRO A 87 20.98 3.38 -20.76
N SER A 88 20.62 2.41 -21.61
CA SER A 88 21.55 1.85 -22.59
C SER A 88 21.31 2.50 -23.96
N LEU A 89 22.40 2.84 -24.65
CA LEU A 89 22.36 3.27 -26.05
C LEU A 89 22.14 2.09 -27.03
N GLN A 90 22.00 0.86 -26.53
CA GLN A 90 21.78 -0.33 -27.34
C GLN A 90 20.32 -0.41 -27.78
N SER A 91 20.10 -0.90 -29.00
CA SER A 91 18.82 -0.80 -29.71
C SER A 91 17.68 -1.63 -29.07
N PRO A 92 16.46 -1.07 -28.95
CA PRO A 92 16.11 0.31 -29.24
C PRO A 92 16.66 1.25 -28.15
N PRO A 93 17.29 2.38 -28.53
CA PRO A 93 17.83 3.31 -27.56
C PRO A 93 16.71 3.82 -26.64
N SER A 94 16.94 3.72 -25.34
CA SER A 94 16.01 4.16 -24.31
C SER A 94 16.69 5.22 -23.45
N ASN A 95 15.95 6.30 -23.16
CA ASN A 95 16.37 7.29 -22.15
C ASN A 95 15.97 6.88 -20.73
N TYR A 96 15.36 5.71 -20.56
CA TYR A 96 14.91 5.18 -19.28
C TYR A 96 15.87 4.14 -18.75
N SER A 97 16.11 4.17 -17.44
CA SER A 97 16.70 3.05 -16.72
C SER A 97 15.83 1.80 -16.83
N THR A 98 16.46 0.63 -16.80
CA THR A 98 15.77 -0.66 -16.73
C THR A 98 16.01 -1.32 -15.38
N LEU A 99 15.20 -2.32 -15.07
CA LEU A 99 15.35 -3.14 -13.87
C LEU A 99 15.73 -4.56 -14.28
N SER A 100 16.82 -5.08 -13.71
CA SER A 100 17.19 -6.49 -13.81
C SER A 100 17.07 -7.17 -12.45
N SER A 101 16.61 -8.42 -12.45
CA SER A 101 16.57 -9.21 -11.23
C SER A 101 17.97 -9.61 -10.81
N THR A 102 18.29 -9.45 -9.51
CA THR A 102 19.57 -9.92 -8.95
C THR A 102 19.52 -11.39 -8.56
N GLY A 103 18.32 -12.00 -8.56
CA GLY A 103 18.06 -13.33 -8.03
C GLY A 103 17.95 -13.39 -6.50
N VAL A 104 18.22 -12.29 -5.79
CA VAL A 104 18.06 -12.22 -4.34
C VAL A 104 16.58 -11.99 -4.00
N SER A 105 16.06 -12.80 -3.08
CA SER A 105 14.68 -12.71 -2.61
C SER A 105 14.60 -12.83 -1.10
N PHE A 106 13.51 -12.32 -0.54
CA PHE A 106 13.14 -12.48 0.85
C PHE A 106 11.73 -13.07 0.91
N HIS A 107 11.57 -14.04 1.80
CA HIS A 107 10.28 -14.64 2.11
C HIS A 107 10.22 -14.92 3.60
N SER A 108 9.12 -14.53 4.24
CA SER A 108 8.86 -14.92 5.62
C SER A 108 7.37 -15.01 5.89
N LEU A 109 6.99 -16.13 6.49
CA LEU A 109 5.73 -16.25 7.21
C LEU A 109 5.87 -15.64 8.61
N LEU A 110 4.79 -15.03 9.09
CA LEU A 110 4.67 -14.40 10.40
C LEU A 110 3.62 -15.14 11.22
N ARG A 111 3.99 -15.56 12.44
CA ARG A 111 3.05 -16.22 13.34
C ARG A 111 1.94 -15.25 13.78
N PRO A 112 0.65 -15.52 13.51
CA PRO A 112 -0.46 -14.65 13.92
C PRO A 112 -0.55 -14.55 15.43
N THR A 113 -0.98 -13.39 15.93
CA THR A 113 -1.36 -13.17 17.33
C THR A 113 -2.87 -12.99 17.50
N ARG A 114 -3.61 -13.01 16.38
CA ARG A 114 -5.05 -12.86 16.30
C ARG A 114 -5.63 -13.86 15.31
N ARG A 115 -6.94 -14.10 15.41
CA ARG A 115 -7.65 -14.99 14.50
C ARG A 115 -7.61 -14.45 13.06
N ILE A 116 -7.35 -15.33 12.11
CA ILE A 116 -7.35 -15.02 10.68
C ILE A 116 -8.79 -14.96 10.17
N ASN A 117 -9.14 -13.94 9.37
CA ASN A 117 -10.44 -13.88 8.70
C ASN A 117 -10.56 -15.03 7.69
N SER A 118 -11.68 -15.76 7.69
CA SER A 118 -11.86 -16.90 6.79
C SER A 118 -11.75 -16.52 5.31
N LYS A 119 -12.24 -15.34 4.92
CA LYS A 119 -12.12 -14.84 3.54
C LYS A 119 -10.67 -14.55 3.15
N ALA A 120 -9.86 -14.07 4.09
CA ALA A 120 -8.43 -13.87 3.82
C ALA A 120 -7.74 -15.22 3.59
N SER A 121 -8.02 -16.20 4.47
CA SER A 121 -7.51 -17.57 4.33
C SER A 121 -7.96 -18.26 3.03
N GLU A 122 -9.18 -17.98 2.54
CA GLU A 122 -9.68 -18.50 1.25
C GLU A 122 -8.91 -17.91 0.06
N VAL A 123 -8.48 -16.66 0.14
CA VAL A 123 -7.76 -15.96 -0.93
C VAL A 123 -6.30 -16.38 -0.99
N ASN A 124 -5.60 -16.38 0.15
CA ASN A 124 -4.15 -16.60 0.19
C ASN A 124 -3.75 -18.00 0.65
N GLY A 125 -4.69 -18.84 1.09
CA GLY A 125 -4.42 -20.20 1.55
C GLY A 125 -3.71 -20.28 2.91
N LEU A 126 -3.49 -19.16 3.60
CA LEU A 126 -2.78 -19.12 4.88
C LEU A 126 -3.73 -19.47 6.03
N CYS A 127 -3.56 -20.65 6.61
CA CYS A 127 -4.31 -21.11 7.76
C CYS A 127 -3.45 -21.15 9.04
N GLU A 128 -4.13 -21.17 10.18
CA GLU A 128 -3.49 -21.11 11.50
C GLU A 128 -2.50 -22.26 11.75
N ASN A 129 -2.81 -23.45 11.23
CA ASN A 129 -1.94 -24.62 11.32
C ASN A 129 -0.60 -24.41 10.58
N LEU A 130 -0.62 -23.80 9.39
CA LEU A 130 0.59 -23.50 8.62
C LEU A 130 1.47 -22.47 9.35
N LEU A 131 0.84 -21.47 9.97
CA LEU A 131 1.54 -20.34 10.58
C LEU A 131 1.99 -20.60 12.03
N THR A 132 1.56 -21.70 12.66
CA THR A 132 2.00 -22.04 14.01
C THR A 132 3.52 -22.22 14.08
N ALA A 133 4.13 -22.81 13.05
CA ALA A 133 5.58 -23.00 12.95
C ALA A 133 6.34 -21.75 12.44
N ALA A 134 5.63 -20.70 12.04
CA ALA A 134 6.23 -19.49 11.48
C ALA A 134 7.08 -18.73 12.50
N ALA A 135 7.95 -17.84 11.99
CA ALA A 135 8.82 -17.03 12.83
C ALA A 135 8.01 -16.10 13.75
N PRO A 136 8.50 -15.79 14.96
CA PRO A 136 7.94 -14.72 15.76
C PRO A 136 7.92 -13.42 14.95
N ARG A 137 6.79 -12.72 14.94
CA ARG A 137 6.58 -11.52 14.10
C ARG A 137 7.69 -10.49 14.21
N LYS A 138 8.12 -10.14 15.43
CA LYS A 138 9.22 -9.20 15.64
C LYS A 138 10.50 -9.63 14.90
N ARG A 139 10.83 -10.93 14.92
CA ARG A 139 12.00 -11.48 14.22
C ARG A 139 11.84 -11.42 12.71
N ALA A 140 10.66 -11.78 12.19
CA ALA A 140 10.37 -11.70 10.76
C ALA A 140 10.49 -10.25 10.24
N LEU A 141 9.92 -9.28 10.96
CA LEU A 141 10.04 -7.86 10.63
C LEU A 141 11.49 -7.37 10.70
N GLN A 142 12.24 -7.74 11.73
CA GLN A 142 13.67 -7.40 11.82
C GLN A 142 14.48 -7.98 10.66
N ASN A 143 14.17 -9.21 10.24
CA ASN A 143 14.81 -9.82 9.08
C ASN A 143 14.44 -9.10 7.78
N PHE A 144 13.18 -8.70 7.60
CA PHE A 144 12.76 -7.90 6.46
C PHE A 144 13.48 -6.54 6.43
N LEU A 145 13.54 -5.83 7.56
CA LEU A 145 14.29 -4.58 7.70
C LEU A 145 15.77 -4.77 7.35
N ARG A 146 16.39 -5.86 7.79
CA ARG A 146 17.78 -6.22 7.44
C ARG A 146 17.94 -6.44 5.94
N PHE A 147 17.01 -7.17 5.32
CA PHE A 147 17.00 -7.41 3.89
C PHE A 147 16.91 -6.12 3.07
N ILE A 148 15.97 -5.23 3.40
CA ILE A 148 15.82 -3.96 2.66
C ILE A 148 16.97 -2.98 2.93
N SER A 149 17.66 -3.08 4.07
CA SER A 149 18.84 -2.25 4.40
C SER A 149 20.15 -2.74 3.78
N GLY A 150 20.17 -3.90 3.13
CA GLY A 150 21.42 -4.48 2.61
C GLY A 150 22.37 -4.98 3.71
N SER A 151 21.84 -5.54 4.81
CA SER A 151 22.55 -6.21 5.92
C SER A 151 23.00 -5.35 7.11
N LYS A 152 22.68 -4.05 7.16
CA LYS A 152 23.10 -3.16 8.26
C LYS A 152 22.05 -2.87 9.34
N ALA A 153 20.79 -3.31 9.18
CA ALA A 153 19.78 -3.08 10.22
C ALA A 153 20.02 -3.95 11.47
N SER A 154 20.28 -3.29 12.60
CA SER A 154 20.18 -3.86 13.95
C SER A 154 18.94 -3.28 14.66
N SER A 155 18.58 -3.80 15.83
CA SER A 155 17.44 -3.26 16.61
C SER A 155 17.70 -1.86 17.21
N GLU A 156 18.97 -1.47 17.28
CA GLU A 156 19.42 -0.25 17.98
C GLU A 156 19.90 0.83 17.01
N GLU A 157 20.28 0.46 15.78
CA GLU A 157 20.78 1.41 14.78
C GLU A 157 19.64 1.96 13.91
N PRO A 158 19.72 3.25 13.51
CA PRO A 158 18.76 3.82 12.57
C PRO A 158 18.65 2.97 11.29
N LEU A 159 17.42 2.78 10.79
CA LEU A 159 17.20 2.12 9.51
C LEU A 159 17.85 2.97 8.39
N VAL A 160 18.86 2.40 7.73
CA VAL A 160 19.54 2.99 6.57
C VAL A 160 19.07 2.28 5.30
N LEU A 161 18.55 3.04 4.34
CA LEU A 161 18.08 2.57 3.02
C LEU A 161 18.80 3.31 1.89
N GLU A 162 20.12 3.50 2.02
CA GLU A 162 20.90 4.23 1.02
C GLU A 162 20.69 3.66 -0.38
N GLN A 163 20.27 4.54 -1.29
CA GLN A 163 19.98 4.25 -2.70
C GLN A 163 19.04 3.04 -2.94
N THR A 164 18.23 2.67 -1.96
CA THR A 164 17.20 1.63 -2.08
C THR A 164 15.82 2.26 -2.20
N ALA A 165 15.12 1.97 -3.29
CA ALA A 165 13.69 2.22 -3.43
C ALA A 165 12.90 0.98 -3.02
N LEU A 166 11.79 1.18 -2.31
CA LEU A 166 10.81 0.14 -2.01
C LEU A 166 9.62 0.35 -2.93
N ILE A 167 9.12 -0.71 -3.53
CA ILE A 167 7.95 -0.67 -4.41
C ILE A 167 6.94 -1.70 -3.91
N ALA A 168 5.71 -1.26 -3.73
CA ALA A 168 4.56 -2.13 -3.53
C ALA A 168 3.45 -1.70 -4.49
N HIS A 169 2.59 -2.64 -4.87
CA HIS A 169 1.56 -2.35 -5.86
C HIS A 169 0.46 -1.46 -5.29
N ASN A 170 0.00 -1.78 -4.09
CA ASN A 170 -0.92 -0.95 -3.31
C ASN A 170 -0.20 -0.38 -2.08
N ALA A 171 0.85 0.42 -2.32
CA ALA A 171 1.79 0.84 -1.27
C ALA A 171 1.14 1.45 -0.02
N ALA A 172 0.01 2.15 -0.15
CA ALA A 172 -0.71 2.68 1.00
C ALA A 172 -1.28 1.58 1.92
N PHE A 173 -1.75 0.47 1.34
CA PHE A 173 -2.17 -0.72 2.08
C PHE A 173 -0.99 -1.38 2.78
N ASP A 174 0.03 -1.78 2.03
CA ASP A 174 1.20 -2.48 2.55
C ASP A 174 1.91 -1.68 3.65
N MET A 175 2.10 -0.38 3.45
CA MET A 175 2.73 0.50 4.44
C MET A 175 1.89 0.62 5.71
N ARG A 176 0.56 0.64 5.60
CA ARG A 176 -0.32 0.69 6.78
C ARG A 176 -0.17 -0.58 7.60
N MET A 177 -0.26 -1.74 6.96
CA MET A 177 -0.10 -3.05 7.61
C MET A 177 1.28 -3.16 8.25
N LEU A 178 2.33 -2.81 7.51
CA LEU A 178 3.71 -2.83 7.99
C LEU A 178 3.93 -1.87 9.16
N SER A 179 3.37 -0.65 9.10
CA SER A 179 3.47 0.32 10.21
C SER A 179 2.83 -0.20 11.48
N ASN A 180 1.64 -0.82 11.38
CA ASN A 180 0.92 -1.35 12.53
C ASN A 180 1.69 -2.51 13.17
N ASP A 181 2.22 -3.43 12.36
CA ASP A 181 3.01 -4.56 12.85
C ASP A 181 4.37 -4.12 13.43
N LEU A 182 5.03 -3.13 12.84
CA LEU A 182 6.22 -2.49 13.41
C LEU A 182 5.90 -1.83 14.75
N GLN A 183 4.77 -1.12 14.86
CA GLN A 183 4.35 -0.50 16.11
C GLN A 183 4.11 -1.55 17.21
N ARG A 184 3.37 -2.62 16.91
CA ARG A 184 3.13 -3.74 17.83
C ARG A 184 4.43 -4.39 18.32
N CYS A 185 5.48 -4.34 17.51
CA CYS A 185 6.80 -4.93 17.83
C CYS A 185 7.81 -3.94 18.45
N GLY A 186 7.43 -2.68 18.67
CA GLY A 186 8.33 -1.63 19.19
C GLY A 186 9.33 -1.10 18.17
N LEU A 187 9.06 -1.24 16.87
CA LEU A 187 9.91 -0.84 15.73
C LEU A 187 9.34 0.36 14.94
N HIS A 188 8.39 1.11 15.51
CA HIS A 188 7.69 2.21 14.84
C HIS A 188 8.62 3.33 14.34
N HIS A 189 9.80 3.48 14.93
CA HIS A 189 10.81 4.45 14.49
C HIS A 189 11.28 4.21 13.05
N CYS A 190 11.15 2.99 12.52
CA CYS A 190 11.47 2.67 11.13
C CYS A 190 10.45 3.22 10.13
N SER A 191 9.19 3.42 10.53
CA SER A 191 8.08 3.68 9.60
C SER A 191 8.22 4.99 8.83
N SER A 192 8.79 6.04 9.43
CA SER A 192 9.03 7.32 8.73
C SER A 192 10.01 7.15 7.58
N ARG A 193 11.12 6.44 7.81
CA ARG A 193 12.13 6.16 6.79
C ARG A 193 11.58 5.29 5.67
N LEU A 194 10.81 4.23 6.01
CA LEU A 194 10.18 3.37 5.01
C LEU A 194 9.30 4.18 4.05
N ARG A 195 8.46 5.09 4.57
CA ARG A 195 7.59 5.94 3.75
C ARG A 195 8.35 6.85 2.79
N GLN A 196 9.52 7.34 3.18
CA GLN A 196 10.36 8.20 2.32
C GLN A 196 10.97 7.44 1.13
N HIS A 197 11.05 6.11 1.23
CA HIS A 197 11.64 5.25 0.21
C HIS A 197 10.58 4.42 -0.53
N LEU A 198 9.29 4.55 -0.19
CA LEU A 198 8.22 3.72 -0.72
C LEU A 198 7.50 4.39 -1.89
N PHE A 199 7.32 3.63 -2.97
CA PHE A 199 6.62 4.04 -4.17
C PHE A 199 5.50 3.07 -4.53
N CYS A 200 4.43 3.60 -5.13
CA CYS A 200 3.23 2.86 -5.48
C CYS A 200 3.19 2.53 -6.98
N SER A 201 3.32 1.26 -7.36
CA SER A 201 3.35 0.91 -8.78
C SER A 201 1.97 1.03 -9.45
N ALA A 202 0.86 0.82 -8.73
CA ALA A 202 -0.48 1.04 -9.29
C ALA A 202 -0.75 2.52 -9.60
N GLU A 203 -0.29 3.45 -8.77
CA GLU A 203 -0.41 4.89 -9.03
C GLU A 203 0.44 5.30 -10.23
N ALA A 204 1.67 4.80 -10.31
CA ALA A 204 2.56 5.06 -11.44
C ALA A 204 2.01 4.53 -12.75
N PHE A 205 1.51 3.28 -12.75
CA PHE A 205 0.84 2.70 -13.90
C PHE A 205 -0.41 3.50 -14.27
N GLY A 206 -1.21 3.89 -13.28
CA GLY A 206 -2.41 4.70 -13.49
C GLY A 206 -2.14 6.06 -14.11
N ALA A 207 -1.01 6.70 -13.82
CA ALA A 207 -0.64 7.95 -14.47
C ALA A 207 -0.10 7.76 -15.89
N LEU A 208 0.57 6.64 -16.15
CA LEU A 208 1.03 6.24 -17.48
C LEU A 208 -0.14 5.80 -18.38
N ARG A 209 -1.14 5.14 -17.80
CA ARG A 209 -2.28 4.53 -18.46
C ARG A 209 -3.58 4.86 -17.70
N PRO A 210 -4.09 6.12 -17.77
CA PRO A 210 -5.23 6.56 -16.97
C PRO A 210 -6.51 5.76 -17.16
N SER A 211 -6.73 5.22 -18.35
CA SER A 211 -7.92 4.46 -18.71
C SER A 211 -7.78 2.95 -18.53
N SER A 212 -6.60 2.47 -18.13
CA SER A 212 -6.37 1.03 -17.93
C SER A 212 -6.74 0.63 -16.50
N PRO A 213 -7.30 -0.57 -16.29
CA PRO A 213 -7.46 -1.11 -14.95
C PRO A 213 -6.08 -1.26 -14.31
N ARG A 214 -6.02 -1.11 -12.98
CA ARG A 214 -4.77 -1.02 -12.24
C ARG A 214 -4.46 -2.26 -11.41
N ASP A 215 -5.28 -3.30 -11.48
CA ASP A 215 -5.01 -4.52 -10.75
C ASP A 215 -3.88 -5.34 -11.42
N LEU A 216 -3.18 -6.14 -10.61
CA LEU A 216 -2.03 -6.94 -11.07
C LEU A 216 -2.38 -7.93 -12.18
N THR A 217 -3.64 -8.38 -12.26
CA THR A 217 -4.04 -9.42 -13.22
C THR A 217 -4.30 -8.85 -14.61
N THR A 218 -4.92 -7.68 -14.69
CA THR A 218 -5.30 -7.04 -15.97
C THR A 218 -4.23 -6.11 -16.51
N ALA A 219 -3.33 -5.60 -15.67
CA ALA A 219 -2.24 -4.71 -16.07
C ALA A 219 -1.22 -5.36 -17.04
N THR A 220 -1.33 -6.66 -17.31
CA THR A 220 -0.46 -7.42 -18.22
C THR A 220 -1.02 -7.57 -19.64
N CYS A 221 -2.28 -7.20 -19.91
CA CYS A 221 -2.98 -7.58 -21.14
C CYS A 221 -2.92 -6.56 -22.30
N SER A 222 -2.00 -5.60 -22.31
CA SER A 222 -1.92 -4.60 -23.40
C SER A 222 -0.48 -4.19 -23.71
N VAL A 223 0.37 -5.16 -24.00
CA VAL A 223 1.67 -4.95 -24.63
C VAL A 223 1.61 -5.43 -26.08
#